data_AF-A0A8T4XRL1-F1
#
_entry.id   AF-A0A8T4XRL1-F1
#
_cell.length_a   1.000
_cell.length_b   1.000
_cell.length_c   1.000
_cell.angle_alpha   90.00
_cell.angle_beta   90.00
_cell.angle_gamma   90.00
#
_symmetry.space_group_name_H-M   'P 1'
#
loop_
_entity.id
_entity.type
_entity.pdbx_description
1 polymer ?
#
loop_
_entity_poly.entity_id
_entity_poly.type
_entity_poly.pdbx_seq_one_letter_code
_entity_poly.pdbx_strand_id
1 'polypeptide(L)'
;MTRIRDRAKHRRSQNGNFHSWAFRKLQSFIAYKALERGIPVVYVKPKNTSITCPRCGRIDKANRRAQSLFRCVSCGFQLYIPPHSILR
;
A
#
# COMPACT_ATOMS: atom_id res chain seq x y z
N MET A 1 -9.85 -5.47 0.99
CA MET A 1 -9.80 -4.01 0.69
C MET A 1 -11.14 -3.58 0.08
N THR A 2 -12.17 -3.30 0.89
CA THR A 2 -13.55 -3.08 0.39
C THR A 2 -14.10 -1.68 0.63
N ARG A 3 -13.48 -0.86 1.50
CA ARG A 3 -13.93 0.50 1.87
C ARG A 3 -12.93 1.60 1.55
N ILE A 4 -12.13 1.42 0.49
CA ILE A 4 -11.13 2.42 0.08
C ILE A 4 -11.85 3.67 -0.42
N ARG A 5 -12.95 3.51 -1.16
CA ARG A 5 -13.72 4.63 -1.73
C ARG A 5 -14.38 5.52 -0.68
N ASP A 6 -14.86 4.92 0.41
CA ASP A 6 -15.56 5.67 1.46
C ASP A 6 -14.60 6.38 2.43
N ARG A 7 -13.34 5.93 2.52
CA ARG A 7 -12.36 6.38 3.53
C ARG A 7 -11.25 7.26 2.98
N ALA A 8 -10.98 7.19 1.68
CA ALA A 8 -9.90 7.97 1.08
C ALA A 8 -10.30 9.45 1.02
N LYS A 9 -9.43 10.32 1.52
CA LYS A 9 -9.53 11.76 1.30
C LYS A 9 -8.74 12.11 0.05
N HIS A 10 -9.39 12.58 -1.01
CA HIS A 10 -8.74 13.04 -2.24
C HIS A 10 -9.30 14.40 -2.68
N ARG A 11 -8.53 15.14 -3.49
CA ARG A 11 -9.02 16.39 -4.09
C ARG A 11 -10.00 16.08 -5.22
N ARG A 12 -10.89 17.03 -5.55
CA ARG A 12 -11.83 16.88 -6.69
C ARG A 12 -11.09 16.62 -8.01
N SER A 13 -9.92 17.22 -8.20
CA SER A 13 -9.07 16.99 -9.39
C SER A 13 -8.58 15.54 -9.52
N GLN A 14 -8.55 14.78 -8.42
CA GLN A 14 -8.08 13.38 -8.40
C GLN A 14 -9.23 12.38 -8.57
N ASN A 15 -10.47 12.86 -8.71
CA ASN A 15 -11.67 12.00 -8.76
C ASN A 15 -11.64 11.02 -9.93
N GLY A 16 -11.22 11.49 -11.12
CA GLY A 16 -11.11 10.65 -12.31
C GLY A 16 -10.19 9.44 -12.09
N ASN A 17 -9.00 9.67 -11.54
CA ASN A 17 -8.03 8.61 -11.24
C ASN A 17 -8.50 7.68 -10.12
N PHE A 18 -9.22 8.21 -9.14
CA PHE A 18 -9.68 7.43 -7.99
C PHE A 18 -10.84 6.49 -8.35
N HIS A 19 -11.77 6.94 -9.19
CA HIS A 19 -12.92 6.16 -9.62
C HIS A 19 -12.65 5.27 -10.83
N SER A 20 -11.65 5.59 -11.67
CA SER A 20 -11.27 4.76 -12.82
C SER A 20 -10.69 3.41 -12.39
N TRP A 21 -10.13 3.29 -11.19
CA TRP A 21 -9.49 2.06 -10.76
C TRP A 21 -10.47 1.02 -10.20
N ALA A 22 -10.55 -0.15 -10.86
CA ALA A 22 -11.44 -1.25 -10.51
C ALA A 22 -10.82 -2.25 -9.51
N PHE A 23 -10.52 -1.81 -8.28
CA PHE A 23 -9.88 -2.63 -7.23
C PHE A 23 -10.53 -4.01 -7.00
N ARG A 24 -11.87 -4.08 -6.98
CA ARG A 24 -12.60 -5.36 -6.79
C ARG A 24 -12.43 -6.30 -7.99
N LYS A 25 -12.47 -5.77 -9.21
CA LYS A 25 -12.29 -6.55 -10.45
C LYS A 25 -10.89 -7.17 -10.49
N LEU A 26 -9.87 -6.39 -10.15
CA LEU A 26 -8.49 -6.88 -10.06
C LEU A 26 -8.35 -7.99 -9.00
N GLN A 27 -8.95 -7.83 -7.81
CA GLN A 27 -8.93 -8.85 -6.77
C GLN A 27 -9.60 -10.15 -7.23
N SER A 28 -10.75 -10.06 -7.90
CA SER A 28 -11.41 -11.22 -8.49
C SER A 28 -10.52 -11.90 -9.54
N PHE A 29 -9.83 -11.12 -10.37
CA PHE A 29 -8.91 -11.64 -11.37
C PHE A 29 -7.73 -12.41 -10.78
N ILE A 30 -7.11 -11.85 -9.75
CA ILE A 30 -6.03 -12.52 -9.02
C ILE A 30 -6.56 -13.81 -8.37
N ALA A 31 -7.73 -13.76 -7.73
CA ALA A 31 -8.30 -14.90 -7.04
C ALA A 31 -8.58 -16.07 -7.98
N TYR A 32 -9.24 -15.84 -9.12
CA TYR A 32 -9.55 -16.95 -10.03
C TYR A 32 -8.28 -17.50 -10.70
N LYS A 33 -7.32 -16.65 -11.07
CA LYS A 33 -6.04 -17.10 -11.68
C LYS A 33 -5.13 -17.84 -10.71
N ALA A 34 -5.18 -17.50 -9.43
CA ALA A 34 -4.49 -18.22 -8.38
C ALA A 34 -5.17 -19.58 -8.13
N LEU A 35 -6.51 -19.61 -8.10
CA LEU A 35 -7.29 -20.84 -7.95
C LEU A 35 -7.03 -21.84 -9.08
N GLU A 36 -6.98 -21.37 -10.34
CA GLU A 36 -6.60 -22.19 -11.51
C GLU A 36 -5.23 -22.89 -11.33
N ARG A 37 -4.33 -22.31 -10.54
CA ARG A 37 -2.97 -22.82 -10.30
C ARG A 37 -2.80 -23.47 -8.91
N GLY A 38 -3.88 -23.60 -8.15
CA GLY A 38 -3.83 -24.11 -6.77
C GLY A 38 -3.09 -23.21 -5.78
N ILE A 39 -2.90 -21.93 -6.09
CA ILE A 39 -2.18 -20.98 -5.22
C ILE A 39 -3.18 -20.37 -4.21
N PRO A 40 -2.93 -20.48 -2.89
CA PRO A 40 -3.80 -19.88 -1.89
C PRO A 40 -3.70 -18.35 -1.89
N VAL A 41 -4.84 -17.68 -1.82
CA VAL A 41 -4.92 -16.21 -1.72
C VAL A 41 -5.36 -15.81 -0.33
N VAL A 42 -4.55 -14.98 0.34
CA VAL A 42 -4.83 -14.48 1.69
C VAL A 42 -5.07 -12.97 1.67
N TYR A 43 -6.19 -12.55 2.24
CA TYR A 43 -6.52 -11.14 2.41
C TYR A 43 -5.97 -10.59 3.72
N VAL A 44 -4.97 -9.71 3.64
CA VAL A 44 -4.38 -9.04 4.81
C VAL A 44 -5.06 -7.69 5.06
N LYS A 45 -5.23 -7.33 6.34
CA LYS A 45 -5.74 -6.00 6.72
C LYS A 45 -4.75 -4.92 6.27
N PRO A 46 -5.16 -3.91 5.48
CA PRO A 46 -4.25 -2.89 4.95
C PRO A 46 -3.83 -1.83 5.99
N LYS A 47 -4.31 -1.92 7.22
CA LYS A 47 -4.08 -0.89 8.24
C LYS A 47 -2.63 -0.98 8.73
N ASN A 48 -1.98 0.18 8.89
CA ASN A 48 -0.63 0.37 9.43
C ASN A 48 0.53 -0.25 8.63
N THR A 49 0.29 -0.88 7.48
CA THR A 49 1.35 -1.53 6.68
C THR A 49 2.43 -0.56 6.19
N SER A 50 2.11 0.73 6.06
CA SER A 50 3.07 1.78 5.69
C SER A 50 3.97 2.28 6.82
N ILE A 51 3.65 1.94 8.08
CA ILE A 51 4.34 2.40 9.29
C ILE A 51 4.85 1.23 10.15
N THR A 52 4.52 -0.01 9.81
CA THR A 52 5.06 -1.22 10.42
C THR A 52 6.44 -1.51 9.85
N CYS A 53 7.44 -1.70 10.72
CA CYS A 53 8.76 -2.14 10.30
C CYS A 53 8.72 -3.62 9.85
N PRO A 54 9.20 -3.97 8.64
CA PRO A 54 9.23 -5.35 8.19
C PRO A 54 10.29 -6.20 8.92
N ARG A 55 11.29 -5.56 9.54
CA ARG A 55 12.37 -6.25 10.25
C ARG A 55 12.03 -6.59 11.70
N CYS A 56 11.39 -5.66 12.43
CA CYS A 56 11.12 -5.82 13.85
C CYS A 56 9.64 -5.73 14.24
N GLY A 57 8.73 -5.50 13.28
CA GLY A 57 7.29 -5.40 13.55
C GLY A 57 6.84 -4.13 14.28
N ARG A 58 7.75 -3.22 14.68
CA ARG A 58 7.39 -1.98 15.37
C ARG A 58 6.48 -1.12 14.50
N ILE A 59 5.31 -0.77 15.04
CA ILE A 59 4.34 0.13 14.42
C ILE A 59 4.52 1.51 15.03
N ASP A 60 5.01 2.46 14.24
CA ASP A 60 5.20 3.84 14.71
C ASP A 60 5.03 4.84 13.56
N LYS A 61 4.29 5.93 13.77
CA LYS A 61 4.09 6.96 12.74
C LYS A 61 5.43 7.59 12.33
N ALA A 62 6.37 7.71 13.26
CA ALA A 62 7.70 8.24 12.98
C ALA A 62 8.53 7.34 12.05
N ASN A 63 8.11 6.09 11.80
CA ASN A 63 8.77 5.20 10.85
C ASN A 63 8.64 5.71 9.40
N ARG A 64 7.55 6.41 9.06
CA ARG A 64 7.29 6.96 7.72
C ARG A 64 7.34 8.48 7.76
N ARG A 65 8.53 9.06 7.62
CA ARG A 65 8.75 10.51 7.67
C ARG A 65 8.27 11.23 6.42
N ALA A 66 8.44 10.60 5.26
CA ALA A 66 7.95 11.12 3.99
C ALA A 66 7.44 9.97 3.11
N GLN A 67 6.81 10.31 1.98
CA GLN A 67 6.40 9.29 1.01
C GLN A 67 7.62 8.49 0.51
N SER A 68 8.77 9.13 0.28
CA SER A 68 10.01 8.49 -0.19
C SER A 68 10.91 7.96 0.93
N LEU A 69 10.65 8.30 2.20
CA LEU A 69 11.56 8.01 3.31
C LEU A 69 10.88 7.18 4.40
N PHE A 70 11.39 5.97 4.58
CA PHE A 70 11.04 5.09 5.69
C PHE A 70 12.30 4.76 6.50
N ARG A 71 12.26 4.98 7.81
CA ARG A 71 13.32 4.60 8.76
C ARG A 71 12.71 4.19 10.08
N CYS A 72 12.92 2.94 10.48
CA CYS A 72 12.41 2.42 11.74
C CYS A 72 13.07 3.10 12.95
N VAL A 73 12.26 3.59 13.89
CA VAL A 73 12.74 4.20 15.13
C VAL A 73 13.37 3.21 16.11
N SER A 74 13.03 1.92 16.01
CA SER A 74 13.48 0.90 16.97
C SER A 74 14.74 0.16 16.50
N CYS A 75 14.80 -0.25 15.24
CA CYS A 75 15.93 -1.07 14.73
C CYS A 75 16.76 -0.37 13.65
N GLY A 76 16.46 0.89 13.32
CA GLY A 76 17.21 1.66 12.32
C GLY A 76 17.00 1.24 10.87
N PHE A 77 16.21 0.19 10.60
CA PHE A 77 15.96 -0.30 9.23
C PHE A 77 15.42 0.82 8.33
N GLN A 78 16.09 1.04 7.19
CA GLN A 78 15.77 2.12 6.25
C GLN A 78 15.43 1.52 4.89
N LEU A 79 14.32 1.97 4.31
CA LEU A 79 14.04 1.76 2.90
C LEU A 79 14.34 3.07 2.19
N TYR A 80 15.37 3.06 1.36
CA TYR A 80 15.59 4.12 0.40
C TYR A 80 14.67 3.85 -0.80
N ILE A 81 13.59 4.62 -0.89
CA ILE A 81 12.78 4.66 -2.10
C ILE A 81 13.22 5.95 -2.78
N PRO A 82 14.06 5.87 -3.83
CA PRO A 82 14.44 7.07 -4.55
C PRO A 82 13.16 7.82 -4.94
N PRO A 83 13.10 9.16 -4.80
CA PRO A 83 12.02 9.89 -5.41
C PRO A 83 11.96 9.45 -6.87
N HIS A 84 10.76 9.27 -7.42
CA HIS A 84 10.60 9.15 -8.87
C HIS A 84 11.13 10.46 -9.47
N SER A 85 12.43 10.50 -9.71
CA SER A 85 13.10 11.52 -10.49
C SER A 85 12.58 11.33 -11.90
N ILE A 86 11.44 11.95 -12.18
CA ILE A 86 11.22 12.52 -13.49
C ILE A 86 12.32 13.56 -13.60
N LEU A 87 13.48 13.15 -14.12
CA LEU A 87 14.37 14.09 -14.78
C LEU A 87 13.49 14.77 -15.82
N ARG A 88 13.30 16.08 -15.64
CA ARG A 88 12.71 16.94 -16.67
C ARG A 88 13.57 16.92 -17.92
#